data_AF-A0A352VQI6-F1
#
_entry.id   AF-A0A352VQI6-F1
#
_cell.length_a   1.000
_cell.length_b   1.000
_cell.length_c   1.000
_cell.angle_alpha   90.00
_cell.angle_beta   90.00
_cell.angle_gamma   90.00
#
_symmetry.space_group_name_H-M   'P 1'
#
loop_
_entity.id
_entity.type
_entity.pdbx_description
1 polymer ?
#
loop_
_entity_poly.entity_id
_entity_poly.type
_entity_poly.pdbx_seq_one_letter_code
_entity_poly.pdbx_strand_id
1 'polypeptide(L)'
;MPNLVRLSPESTREAKEGPLFRSVHGVGGQQADVAAARNLLANAGVKGHDGAPLTEAMAFGLAGGVGFLYGVFEYDGTPTMTIVGRNRSMPDSFLEPLFDLAGVEVRISVTSGPAKTRRELDRLLDEEAPAICTVGAGWLD
;
A
#
# COMPACT_ATOMS: atom_id res chain seq x y z
N MET A 1 43.34 22.45 -17.61
CA MET A 1 42.01 23.05 -17.89
C MET A 1 41.04 21.91 -18.16
N PRO A 2 39.99 21.71 -17.35
CA PRO A 2 39.02 20.64 -17.59
C PRO A 2 37.92 21.09 -18.57
N ASN A 3 37.56 20.20 -19.49
CA ASN A 3 36.53 20.39 -20.52
C ASN A 3 35.13 20.48 -19.90
N LEU A 4 34.43 21.57 -20.18
CA LEU A 4 33.04 21.79 -19.82
C LEU A 4 32.14 21.09 -20.87
N VAL A 5 31.56 19.94 -20.52
CA VAL A 5 30.52 19.30 -21.33
C VAL A 5 29.22 20.06 -21.11
N ARG A 6 28.77 20.83 -22.10
CA ARG A 6 27.42 21.40 -22.13
C ARG A 6 26.42 20.27 -22.41
N LEU A 7 25.57 19.96 -21.43
CA LEU A 7 24.38 19.15 -21.66
C LEU A 7 23.38 19.97 -22.49
N SER A 8 22.96 19.42 -23.63
CA SER A 8 21.87 20.00 -24.43
C SER A 8 20.56 19.97 -23.64
N PRO A 9 19.63 20.91 -23.87
CA PRO A 9 18.35 20.91 -23.17
C PRO A 9 17.60 19.60 -23.46
N GLU A 10 17.19 18.93 -22.41
CA GLU A 10 16.45 17.68 -22.45
C GLU A 10 15.22 17.82 -23.36
N SER A 11 15.17 17.00 -24.40
CA SER A 11 13.95 16.78 -25.15
C SER A 11 12.97 16.09 -24.20
N THR A 12 12.04 16.86 -23.64
CA THR A 12 10.91 16.36 -22.87
C THR A 12 10.01 15.57 -23.82
N ARG A 13 10.36 14.31 -24.07
CA ARG A 13 9.40 13.33 -24.54
C ARG A 13 8.52 13.02 -23.34
N GLU A 14 7.32 13.59 -23.31
CA GLU A 14 6.23 13.03 -22.51
C GLU A 14 6.15 11.54 -22.85
N ALA A 15 6.62 10.71 -21.93
CA ALA A 15 6.37 9.29 -21.99
C ALA A 15 4.85 9.13 -21.80
N LYS A 16 4.13 8.82 -22.88
CA LYS A 16 2.78 8.27 -22.78
C LYS A 16 2.88 6.86 -22.21
N GLU A 17 3.16 6.77 -20.92
CA GLU A 17 3.09 5.53 -20.17
C GLU A 17 1.61 5.24 -19.90
N GLY A 18 1.01 4.46 -20.79
CA GLY A 18 -0.17 3.69 -20.40
C GLY A 18 0.21 2.76 -19.25
N PRO A 19 -0.73 2.39 -18.37
CA PRO A 19 -0.40 1.54 -17.23
C PRO A 19 0.14 0.19 -17.72
N LEU A 20 1.19 -0.31 -17.06
CA LEU A 20 1.81 -1.62 -17.33
C LEU A 20 0.79 -2.77 -17.37
N PHE A 21 -0.31 -2.63 -16.60
CA PHE A 21 -1.46 -3.52 -16.61
C PHE A 21 -2.74 -2.69 -16.56
N ARG A 22 -3.79 -3.09 -17.31
CA ARG A 22 -5.08 -2.35 -17.33
C ARG A 22 -5.74 -2.22 -15.95
N SER A 23 -5.47 -3.15 -15.05
CA SER A 23 -5.98 -3.20 -13.67
C SER A 23 -5.07 -2.50 -12.66
N VAL A 24 -3.96 -1.89 -13.09
CA VAL A 24 -3.01 -1.20 -12.20
C VAL A 24 -3.06 0.29 -12.48
N HIS A 25 -3.64 1.04 -11.55
CA HIS A 25 -3.79 2.50 -11.64
C HIS A 25 -2.55 3.24 -11.16
N GLY A 26 -1.66 2.57 -10.44
CA GLY A 26 -0.30 3.04 -10.21
C GLY A 26 0.62 1.95 -9.66
N VAL A 27 1.89 2.02 -10.05
CA VAL A 27 2.95 1.10 -9.62
C VAL A 27 3.75 1.73 -8.49
N GLY A 28 4.02 0.96 -7.44
CA GLY A 28 4.70 1.45 -6.25
C GLY A 28 3.86 2.42 -5.40
N GLY A 29 4.48 2.98 -4.38
CA GLY A 29 3.89 3.94 -3.45
C GLY A 29 4.74 4.10 -2.20
N GLN A 30 4.38 5.06 -1.35
CA GLN A 30 5.09 5.35 -0.10
C GLN A 30 4.82 4.28 0.96
N GLN A 31 3.62 3.69 0.95
CA GLN A 31 3.25 2.54 1.76
C GLN A 31 2.73 1.42 0.86
N ALA A 32 3.46 0.31 0.82
CA ALA A 32 3.24 -0.78 -0.13
C ALA A 32 1.82 -1.37 -0.06
N ASP A 33 1.26 -1.50 1.15
CA ASP A 33 -0.08 -2.01 1.40
C ASP A 33 -1.17 -1.03 0.98
N VAL A 34 -1.03 0.27 1.29
CA VAL A 34 -1.98 1.31 0.83
C VAL A 34 -1.95 1.46 -0.68
N ALA A 35 -0.77 1.40 -1.28
CA ALA A 35 -0.59 1.47 -2.71
C ALA A 35 -1.17 0.25 -3.44
N ALA A 36 -1.16 -0.93 -2.82
CA ALA A 36 -1.88 -2.09 -3.34
C ALA A 36 -3.40 -1.93 -3.14
N ALA A 37 -3.84 -1.49 -1.96
CA ALA A 37 -5.25 -1.26 -1.63
C ALA A 37 -5.93 -0.24 -2.54
N ARG A 38 -5.25 0.85 -2.91
CA ARG A 38 -5.83 1.83 -3.85
C ARG A 38 -6.09 1.22 -5.24
N ASN A 39 -5.24 0.31 -5.71
CA ASN A 39 -5.44 -0.36 -7.01
C ASN A 39 -6.67 -1.28 -6.93
N LEU A 40 -6.84 -2.00 -5.81
CA LEU A 40 -8.02 -2.82 -5.56
C LEU A 40 -9.30 -1.98 -5.58
N LEU A 41 -9.32 -0.87 -4.85
CA LEU A 41 -10.47 0.04 -4.77
C LEU A 41 -10.78 0.68 -6.13
N ALA A 42 -9.76 1.09 -6.88
CA ALA A 42 -9.93 1.64 -8.22
C ALA A 42 -10.53 0.62 -9.21
N ASN A 43 -10.11 -0.65 -9.11
CA ASN A 43 -10.72 -1.74 -9.91
C ASN A 43 -12.16 -2.04 -9.49
N ALA A 44 -12.49 -1.87 -8.21
CA ALA A 44 -13.87 -1.95 -7.71
C ALA A 44 -14.72 -0.71 -8.10
N GLY A 45 -14.14 0.26 -8.80
CA GLY A 45 -14.84 1.47 -9.24
C GLY A 45 -15.00 2.54 -8.16
N VAL A 46 -14.32 2.41 -7.02
CA VAL A 46 -14.32 3.43 -5.96
C VAL A 46 -13.59 4.67 -6.48
N LYS A 47 -14.25 5.81 -6.33
CA LYS A 47 -13.78 7.11 -6.81
C LYS A 47 -13.75 8.12 -5.68
N GLY A 48 -12.83 9.06 -5.79
CA GLY A 48 -12.80 10.27 -4.99
C GLY A 48 -13.92 11.24 -5.37
N HIS A 49 -14.00 12.32 -4.60
CA HIS A 49 -14.94 13.43 -4.80
C HIS A 49 -14.91 14.08 -6.20
N ASP A 50 -13.81 13.94 -6.92
CA ASP A 50 -13.56 14.48 -8.26
C ASP A 50 -13.83 13.45 -9.37
N GLY A 51 -14.29 12.24 -9.01
CA GLY A 51 -14.54 11.15 -9.95
C GLY A 51 -13.27 10.41 -10.41
N ALA A 52 -12.09 10.80 -9.92
CA ALA A 52 -10.83 10.09 -10.17
C ALA A 52 -10.65 8.95 -9.15
N PRO A 53 -9.77 7.95 -9.42
CA PRO A 53 -9.37 6.98 -8.39
C PRO A 53 -8.80 7.67 -7.15
N LEU A 54 -8.94 7.04 -5.98
CA LEU A 54 -8.39 7.56 -4.74
C LEU A 54 -6.87 7.73 -4.85
N THR A 55 -6.37 8.88 -4.40
CA THR A 55 -4.92 9.07 -4.22
C THR A 55 -4.43 8.21 -3.06
N GLU A 56 -3.13 7.90 -3.02
CA GLU A 56 -2.55 7.16 -1.89
C GLU A 56 -2.75 7.90 -0.56
N ALA A 57 -2.68 9.23 -0.55
CA ALA A 57 -2.94 10.04 0.63
C ALA A 57 -4.40 9.94 1.11
N MET A 58 -5.37 9.89 0.19
CA MET A 58 -6.78 9.69 0.53
C MET A 58 -7.01 8.29 1.11
N ALA A 59 -6.47 7.25 0.47
CA ALA A 59 -6.55 5.88 0.97
C ALA A 59 -5.88 5.73 2.35
N PHE A 60 -4.73 6.37 2.55
CA PHE A 60 -4.05 6.41 3.85
C PHE A 60 -4.89 7.11 4.92
N GLY A 61 -5.55 8.23 4.58
CA GLY A 61 -6.47 8.93 5.48
C GLY A 61 -7.66 8.07 5.90
N LEU A 62 -8.27 7.36 4.94
CA LEU A 62 -9.37 6.42 5.20
C LEU A 62 -8.92 5.21 6.05
N ALA A 63 -7.67 4.78 5.93
CA ALA A 63 -7.08 3.74 6.78
C ALA A 63 -6.83 4.19 8.25
N GLY A 64 -7.18 5.43 8.60
CA GLY A 64 -6.97 6.01 9.93
C GLY A 64 -5.88 7.09 9.97
N GLY A 65 -5.17 7.32 8.86
CA GLY A 65 -4.28 8.45 8.68
C GLY A 65 -3.03 8.43 9.57
N VAL A 66 -2.51 9.62 9.87
CA VAL A 66 -1.29 9.79 10.67
C VAL A 66 -1.62 9.51 12.13
N GLY A 67 -1.18 8.35 12.61
CA GLY A 67 -1.16 8.00 14.03
C GLY A 67 0.28 7.84 14.52
N PHE A 68 0.46 7.95 15.84
CA PHE A 68 1.66 7.47 16.49
C PHE A 68 1.35 7.01 17.91
N LEU A 69 2.02 5.95 18.33
CA LEU A 69 2.14 5.55 19.73
C LEU A 69 3.38 6.26 20.29
N TYR A 70 3.28 6.82 21.49
CA TYR A 70 4.47 7.19 22.25
C TYR A 70 4.53 6.40 23.56
N GLY A 71 5.73 5.98 23.93
CA GLY A 71 6.02 5.35 25.22
C GLY A 71 7.17 6.09 25.89
N VAL A 72 7.01 6.40 27.18
CA VAL A 72 8.08 6.96 28.00
C VAL A 72 8.59 5.85 28.91
N PHE A 73 9.90 5.62 28.86
CA PHE A 73 10.58 4.56 29.59
C PHE A 73 11.72 5.19 30.39
N GLU A 74 11.91 4.77 31.64
CA GLU A 74 13.02 5.24 32.46
C GLU A 74 14.12 4.20 32.50
N TYR A 75 15.36 4.63 32.22
CA TYR A 75 16.56 3.81 32.31
C TYR A 75 17.60 4.57 33.13
N ASP A 76 18.06 3.98 34.24
CA ASP A 76 19.06 4.57 35.14
C ASP A 76 18.75 6.02 35.55
N GLY A 77 17.48 6.31 35.87
CA GLY A 77 17.03 7.67 36.24
C GLY A 77 16.87 8.64 35.07
N THR A 78 17.09 8.19 33.83
CA THR A 78 16.96 9.01 32.62
C THR A 78 15.71 8.63 31.84
N PRO A 79 14.74 9.55 31.65
CA PRO A 79 13.57 9.27 30.83
C PRO A 79 13.93 9.29 29.34
N THR A 80 13.55 8.23 28.63
CA THR A 80 13.61 8.10 27.17
C THR A 80 12.20 8.06 26.60
N MET A 81 11.97 8.78 25.51
CA MET A 81 10.71 8.74 24.78
C MET A 81 10.89 8.03 23.44
N THR A 82 10.06 7.02 23.20
CA THR A 82 9.97 6.31 21.92
C THR A 82 8.69 6.71 21.23
N ILE A 83 8.78 7.15 19.97
CA ILE A 83 7.63 7.45 19.11
C ILE A 83 7.60 6.42 17.97
N VAL A 84 6.46 5.75 17.80
CA VAL A 84 6.24 4.74 16.77
C VAL A 84 5.06 5.18 15.90
N GLY A 85 5.33 5.54 14.65
CA GLY A 85 4.28 5.95 13.70
C GLY A 85 3.37 4.80 13.27
N ARG A 86 3.96 3.65 12.90
CA ARG A 86 3.20 2.45 12.53
C ARG A 86 3.81 1.22 13.19
N ASN A 87 3.06 0.59 14.07
CA ASN A 87 3.50 -0.60 14.79
C ASN A 87 3.23 -1.85 13.94
N ARG A 88 4.26 -2.66 13.68
CA ARG A 88 4.15 -3.96 12.99
C ARG A 88 4.15 -5.16 13.94
N SER A 89 4.25 -4.92 15.25
CA SER A 89 4.32 -5.95 16.29
C SER A 89 2.95 -6.44 16.75
N MET A 90 1.86 -5.88 16.21
CA MET A 90 0.49 -6.35 16.40
C MET A 90 -0.11 -6.73 15.04
N PRO A 91 -1.12 -7.63 14.99
CA PRO A 91 -1.84 -7.93 13.77
C PRO A 91 -2.28 -6.63 13.10
N ASP A 92 -1.84 -6.41 11.87
CA ASP A 92 -2.04 -5.14 11.18
C ASP A 92 -3.43 -5.11 10.53
N SER A 93 -4.41 -4.56 11.24
CA SER A 93 -5.76 -4.30 10.70
C SER A 93 -5.85 -2.95 9.98
N PHE A 94 -4.72 -2.29 9.68
CA PHE A 94 -4.70 -0.92 9.15
C PHE A 94 -5.54 -0.71 7.89
N LEU A 95 -5.67 -1.71 7.02
CA LEU A 95 -6.50 -1.60 5.82
C LEU A 95 -7.99 -1.87 6.07
N GLU A 96 -8.39 -2.45 7.21
CA GLU A 96 -9.81 -2.75 7.49
C GLU A 96 -10.66 -1.47 7.55
N PRO A 97 -10.28 -0.41 8.31
CA PRO A 97 -11.01 0.86 8.29
C PRO A 97 -11.12 1.48 6.89
N LEU A 98 -10.11 1.31 6.05
CA LEU A 98 -10.15 1.78 4.67
C LEU A 98 -11.28 1.11 3.89
N PHE A 99 -11.41 -0.21 3.99
CA PHE A 99 -12.45 -0.96 3.27
C PHE A 99 -13.85 -0.66 3.81
N ASP A 100 -13.99 -0.59 5.13
CA ASP A 100 -15.25 -0.24 5.79
C ASP A 100 -15.74 1.15 5.38
N LEU A 101 -14.84 2.15 5.43
CA LEU A 101 -15.18 3.54 5.07
C LEU A 101 -15.34 3.73 3.55
N ALA A 102 -14.68 2.92 2.73
CA ALA A 102 -14.90 2.90 1.29
C ALA A 102 -16.22 2.22 0.90
N GLY A 103 -16.90 1.56 1.85
CA GLY A 103 -18.16 0.85 1.62
C GLY A 103 -18.00 -0.39 0.74
N VAL A 104 -16.82 -1.02 0.77
CA VAL A 104 -16.51 -2.21 -0.04
C VAL A 104 -16.56 -3.46 0.83
N GLU A 105 -17.31 -4.46 0.41
CA GLU A 105 -17.25 -5.78 1.02
C GLU A 105 -15.92 -6.46 0.64
N VAL A 106 -15.12 -6.80 1.64
CA VAL A 106 -13.85 -7.52 1.46
C VAL A 106 -13.89 -8.89 2.08
N ARG A 107 -13.35 -9.88 1.36
CA ARG A 107 -13.11 -11.23 1.88
C ARG A 107 -11.65 -11.34 2.31
N ILE A 108 -11.41 -11.46 3.62
CA ILE A 108 -10.06 -11.60 4.18
C ILE A 108 -9.82 -13.07 4.53
N SER A 109 -8.77 -13.66 3.95
CA SER A 109 -8.33 -15.03 4.24
C SER A 109 -6.89 -15.01 4.71
N VAL A 110 -6.67 -15.50 5.94
CA VAL A 110 -5.33 -15.60 6.54
C VAL A 110 -4.94 -17.07 6.61
N THR A 111 -3.77 -17.39 6.04
CA THR A 111 -3.23 -18.75 6.09
C THR A 111 -1.74 -18.73 6.41
N SER A 112 -1.26 -19.75 7.13
CA SER A 112 0.14 -19.91 7.51
C SER A 112 0.95 -20.76 6.54
N GLY A 113 0.36 -21.21 5.42
CA GLY A 113 0.98 -22.19 4.52
C GLY A 113 0.92 -21.78 3.04
N PRO A 114 2.05 -21.77 2.30
CA PRO A 114 2.10 -21.26 0.93
C PRO A 114 1.19 -22.01 -0.04
N ALA A 115 1.03 -23.33 0.13
CA ALA A 115 0.14 -24.12 -0.72
C ALA A 115 -1.34 -23.75 -0.52
N LYS A 116 -1.75 -23.39 0.70
CA LYS A 116 -3.12 -22.95 0.98
C LYS A 116 -3.35 -21.53 0.45
N THR A 117 -2.38 -20.63 0.67
CA THR A 117 -2.42 -19.27 0.09
C THR A 117 -2.52 -19.31 -1.44
N ARG A 118 -1.72 -20.13 -2.10
CA ARG A 118 -1.76 -20.28 -3.57
C ARG A 118 -3.13 -20.74 -4.05
N ARG A 119 -3.68 -21.82 -3.48
CA ARG A 119 -5.01 -22.32 -3.87
C ARG A 119 -6.11 -21.28 -3.67
N GLU A 120 -6.05 -20.51 -2.60
CA GLU A 120 -7.04 -19.46 -2.35
C GLU A 120 -6.88 -18.28 -3.31
N LEU A 121 -5.63 -17.88 -3.60
CA LEU A 121 -5.37 -16.86 -4.61
C LEU A 121 -5.85 -17.30 -5.99
N ASP A 122 -5.53 -18.53 -6.41
CA ASP A 122 -5.98 -19.09 -7.69
C ASP A 122 -7.51 -19.08 -7.78
N ARG A 123 -8.21 -19.52 -6.73
CA ARG A 123 -9.69 -19.47 -6.64
C ARG A 123 -10.24 -18.05 -6.80
N LEU A 124 -9.63 -17.05 -6.15
CA LEU A 124 -10.07 -15.66 -6.25
C LEU A 124 -9.84 -15.07 -7.64
N LEU A 125 -8.72 -15.43 -8.28
CA LEU A 125 -8.42 -15.01 -9.66
C LEU A 125 -9.37 -15.66 -10.68
N ASP A 126 -9.75 -16.92 -10.47
CA ASP A 126 -10.75 -17.61 -11.29
C ASP A 126 -12.15 -16.96 -11.21
N GLU A 127 -12.47 -16.29 -10.09
CA GLU A 127 -13.69 -15.51 -9.90
C GLU A 127 -13.63 -14.11 -10.54
N GLU A 128 -12.54 -13.78 -11.26
CA GLU A 128 -12.23 -12.45 -11.82
C GLU A 128 -12.26 -11.32 -10.76
N ALA A 129 -12.14 -11.68 -9.48
CA ALA A 129 -12.14 -10.73 -8.38
C ALA A 129 -10.76 -10.07 -8.27
N PRO A 130 -10.69 -8.72 -8.14
CA PRO A 130 -9.47 -8.06 -7.73
C PRO A 130 -8.98 -8.63 -6.39
N ALA A 131 -7.70 -9.01 -6.31
CA ALA A 131 -7.13 -9.64 -5.12
C ALA A 131 -5.81 -8.97 -4.71
N ILE A 132 -5.58 -8.84 -3.40
CA ILE A 132 -4.30 -8.47 -2.81
C ILE A 132 -3.80 -9.68 -2.02
N CYS A 133 -2.58 -10.10 -2.29
CA CYS A 133 -1.89 -11.13 -1.51
C CYS A 133 -0.70 -10.52 -0.80
N THR A 134 -0.75 -10.48 0.53
CA THR A 134 0.41 -10.13 1.37
C THR A 134 1.08 -11.39 1.88
N VAL A 135 2.41 -11.43 1.84
CA VAL A 135 3.20 -12.52 2.42
C VAL A 135 4.05 -11.99 3.56
N GLY A 136 4.19 -12.77 4.63
CA GLY A 136 5.10 -12.43 5.71
C GLY A 136 6.54 -12.46 5.23
N ALA A 137 7.37 -11.51 5.68
CA ALA A 137 8.77 -11.42 5.29
C ALA A 137 9.65 -12.58 5.80
N GLY A 138 9.15 -13.39 6.75
CA GLY A 138 9.91 -14.45 7.41
C GLY A 138 10.22 -15.70 6.58
N TRP A 139 9.80 -15.75 5.31
CA TRP A 139 10.01 -16.89 4.40
C TRP A 139 10.52 -16.47 3.01
N LEU A 140 11.00 -15.23 2.87
CA LEU A 140 11.71 -14.79 1.68
C LEU A 140 13.19 -15.14 1.87
N ASP A 141 13.54 -16.37 1.52
CA ASP A 141 14.93 -16.81 1.35
C ASP A 141 15.54 -16.17 0.08
#